data_AF-A0A9E3SPY8-F1
#
_entry.id   AF-A0A9E3SPY8-F1
#
_cell.length_a   1.000
_cell.length_b   1.000
_cell.length_c   1.000
_cell.angle_alpha   90.00
_cell.angle_beta   90.00
_cell.angle_gamma   90.00
#
_symmetry.space_group_name_H-M   'P 1'
#
loop_
_entity.id
_entity.type
_entity.pdbx_description
1 polymer ?
#
loop_
_entity_poly.entity_id
_entity_poly.type
_entity_poly.pdbx_seq_one_letter_code
_entity_poly.pdbx_strand_id
1 'polypeptide(L)'
;MSLFSANYPGAQGLLTTLERVGALPEYTGRGVVMAFIDAGFYPHPEIAGRVRVHVDASTSRISEQMDDRYHSGDLGWHGQMTTVIAAGDGRLSNGKYRGIASGAELVLIRVGTPRGQVKEPDILRGLHWLVEAHRRFDVRVVNISVGGDFVSTDPDHPIYAAVRRLTAEGVTVVAAAG
;
A
#
# COMPACT_ATOMS: atom_id res chain seq x y z
N MET A 1 26.60 21.75 -15.80
CA MET A 1 27.17 20.45 -15.36
C MET A 1 26.00 19.61 -14.86
N SER A 2 25.56 18.63 -15.64
CA SER A 2 24.37 17.82 -15.33
C SER A 2 24.70 16.84 -14.20
N LEU A 3 23.99 16.93 -13.08
CA LEU A 3 24.16 16.05 -11.91
C LEU A 3 23.49 14.67 -12.08
N PHE A 4 22.94 14.36 -13.25
CA PHE A 4 22.35 13.06 -13.54
C PHE A 4 22.92 12.52 -14.85
N SER A 5 23.88 11.61 -14.73
CA SER A 5 24.17 10.68 -15.82
C SER A 5 23.08 9.61 -15.81
N ALA A 6 22.37 9.45 -16.93
CA ALA A 6 21.37 8.39 -17.05
C ALA A 6 22.08 7.02 -16.99
N ASN A 7 21.69 6.15 -16.05
CA ASN A 7 22.15 4.76 -15.98
C ASN A 7 21.71 3.90 -17.18
N TYR A 8 20.97 4.48 -18.14
CA TYR A 8 20.47 3.82 -19.34
C TYR A 8 20.71 4.72 -20.57
N PRO A 9 21.87 4.57 -21.25
CA PRO A 9 22.18 5.31 -22.47
C PRO A 9 21.15 4.97 -23.55
N GLY A 10 20.27 5.92 -23.89
CA GLY A 10 19.25 5.76 -24.95
C GLY A 10 17.81 6.01 -24.51
N ALA A 11 17.52 6.12 -23.21
CA ALA A 11 16.17 6.44 -22.74
C ALA A 11 15.83 7.92 -23.00
N GLN A 12 14.84 8.19 -23.85
CA GLN A 12 14.26 9.53 -24.03
C GLN A 12 13.26 9.83 -22.90
N GLY A 13 13.76 10.05 -21.68
CA GLY A 13 12.98 10.47 -20.52
C GLY A 13 13.04 9.52 -19.32
N LEU A 14 12.19 9.78 -18.32
CA LEU A 14 12.07 8.93 -17.12
C LEU A 14 11.52 7.56 -17.50
N LEU A 15 12.28 6.51 -17.14
CA LEU A 15 11.82 5.14 -17.26
C LEU A 15 10.63 4.90 -16.33
N THR A 16 9.62 4.20 -16.85
CA THR A 16 8.46 3.73 -16.10
C THR A 16 8.87 2.66 -15.09
N THR A 17 8.03 2.43 -14.07
CA THR A 17 8.26 1.36 -13.09
C THR A 17 8.40 0.00 -13.77
N LEU A 18 7.59 -0.28 -14.80
CA LEU A 18 7.65 -1.55 -15.53
C LEU A 18 8.99 -1.75 -16.23
N GLU A 19 9.49 -0.72 -16.93
CA GLU A 19 10.79 -0.79 -17.62
C GLU A 19 11.95 -0.99 -16.63
N ARG A 20 11.91 -0.31 -15.48
CA ARG A 20 12.97 -0.38 -14.47
C ARG A 20 13.12 -1.76 -13.84
N VAL A 21 12.03 -2.52 -13.73
CA VAL A 21 12.01 -3.85 -13.08
C VAL A 21 11.82 -4.99 -14.08
N GLY A 22 11.73 -4.69 -15.38
CA GLY A 22 11.46 -5.69 -16.42
C GLY A 22 10.08 -6.36 -16.29
N ALA A 23 9.07 -5.64 -15.79
CA ALA A 23 7.73 -6.19 -15.65
C ALA A 23 7.02 -6.33 -17.00
N LEU A 24 6.38 -7.47 -17.18
CA LEU A 24 5.57 -7.78 -18.37
C LEU A 24 4.18 -7.13 -18.25
N PRO A 25 3.78 -6.23 -19.18
CA PRO A 25 2.58 -5.40 -19.05
C PRO A 25 1.25 -6.16 -19.10
N GLU A 26 1.24 -7.41 -19.58
CA GLU A 26 0.07 -8.28 -19.62
C GLU A 26 -0.34 -8.80 -18.23
N TYR A 27 0.59 -8.88 -17.27
CA TYR A 27 0.30 -9.33 -15.90
C TYR A 27 -0.09 -8.15 -15.02
N THR A 28 -1.36 -7.77 -15.10
CA THR A 28 -1.87 -6.57 -14.41
C THR A 28 -2.30 -6.80 -12.96
N GLY A 29 -2.19 -8.02 -12.43
CA GLY A 29 -2.72 -8.36 -11.10
C GLY A 29 -4.25 -8.40 -11.02
N ARG A 30 -4.96 -8.45 -12.16
CA ARG A 30 -6.42 -8.61 -12.20
C ARG A 30 -6.84 -9.87 -11.43
N GLY A 31 -7.84 -9.71 -10.55
CA GLY A 31 -8.33 -10.79 -9.69
C GLY A 31 -7.51 -11.00 -8.42
N VAL A 32 -6.51 -10.16 -8.16
CA VAL A 32 -5.74 -10.15 -6.91
C VAL A 32 -6.15 -8.93 -6.09
N VAL A 33 -6.37 -9.13 -4.78
CA VAL A 33 -6.61 -8.04 -3.83
C VAL A 33 -5.35 -7.76 -3.02
N MET A 34 -4.94 -6.50 -3.00
CA MET A 34 -3.77 -6.00 -2.27
C MET A 34 -4.20 -5.09 -1.13
N ALA A 35 -3.68 -5.34 0.08
CA ALA A 35 -3.84 -4.44 1.21
C ALA A 35 -2.64 -3.48 1.32
N PHE A 36 -2.91 -2.23 1.70
CA PHE A 36 -1.90 -1.21 1.98
C PHE A 36 -2.10 -0.70 3.40
N ILE A 37 -1.11 -0.91 4.28
CA ILE A 37 -1.08 -0.34 5.63
C ILE A 37 -0.13 0.86 5.60
N ASP A 38 -0.69 2.05 5.76
CA ASP A 38 0.05 3.30 5.60
C ASP A 38 -0.50 4.45 6.47
N ALA A 39 0.20 5.58 6.50
CA ALA A 39 -0.17 6.79 7.24
C ALA A 39 -1.51 7.38 6.78
N GLY A 40 -1.90 7.17 5.52
CA GLY A 40 -3.20 7.58 5.01
C GLY A 40 -3.34 7.52 3.49
N PHE A 41 -4.55 7.78 3.03
CA PHE A 41 -4.96 7.74 1.62
C PHE A 41 -5.93 8.87 1.27
N TYR A 42 -6.07 9.14 -0.02
CA TYR A 42 -7.08 10.05 -0.58
C TYR A 42 -7.65 9.44 -1.88
N PRO A 43 -8.83 9.88 -2.35
CA PRO A 43 -9.47 9.25 -3.48
C PRO A 43 -8.82 9.71 -4.79
N HIS A 44 -7.83 8.94 -5.25
CA HIS A 44 -7.09 9.24 -6.47
C HIS A 44 -7.78 8.63 -7.70
N PRO A 45 -7.90 9.38 -8.82
CA PRO A 45 -8.59 8.89 -10.01
C PRO A 45 -8.07 7.55 -10.52
N GLU A 46 -6.76 7.32 -10.52
CA GLU A 46 -6.16 6.10 -11.10
C GLU A 46 -6.47 4.80 -10.34
N ILE A 47 -7.05 4.86 -9.14
CA ILE A 47 -7.48 3.68 -8.37
C ILE A 47 -8.99 3.64 -8.11
N ALA A 48 -9.72 4.69 -8.52
CA ALA A 48 -11.16 4.80 -8.30
C ALA A 48 -11.90 3.60 -8.89
N GLY A 49 -12.89 3.09 -8.15
CA GLY A 49 -13.67 1.90 -8.50
C GLY A 49 -12.95 0.55 -8.28
N ARG A 50 -11.73 0.54 -7.74
CA ARG A 50 -10.99 -0.68 -7.36
C ARG A 50 -10.70 -0.79 -5.87
N VAL A 51 -11.12 0.19 -5.07
CA VAL A 51 -11.00 0.15 -3.61
C VAL A 51 -12.20 -0.58 -3.03
N ARG A 52 -11.96 -1.74 -2.44
CA ARG A 52 -12.98 -2.59 -1.79
C ARG A 52 -13.43 -2.00 -0.46
N VAL A 53 -12.46 -1.47 0.30
CA VAL A 53 -12.68 -0.83 1.61
C VAL A 53 -11.51 0.08 1.95
N HIS A 54 -11.84 1.22 2.55
CA HIS A 54 -10.92 2.03 3.32
C HIS A 54 -11.19 1.84 4.82
N VAL A 55 -10.14 1.55 5.59
CA VAL A 55 -10.18 1.28 7.02
C VAL A 55 -9.41 2.39 7.73
N ASP A 56 -10.05 3.05 8.69
CA ASP A 56 -9.36 3.95 9.62
C ASP A 56 -9.11 3.21 10.94
N ALA A 57 -7.85 2.87 11.19
CA ALA A 57 -7.34 2.28 12.42
C ALA A 57 -6.48 3.27 13.24
N SER A 58 -6.49 4.56 12.88
CA SER A 58 -5.68 5.62 13.50
C SER A 58 -6.24 6.15 14.82
N THR A 59 -7.38 5.60 15.27
CA THR A 59 -8.03 5.93 16.55
C THR A 59 -8.33 4.66 17.32
N SER A 60 -8.82 4.77 18.56
CA SER A 60 -9.22 3.62 19.37
C SER A 60 -10.35 2.77 18.76
N ARG A 61 -11.14 3.36 17.84
CA ARG A 61 -12.23 2.68 17.14
C ARG A 61 -11.88 2.52 15.66
N ILE A 62 -11.97 1.29 15.18
CA ILE A 62 -11.86 1.00 13.75
C ILE A 62 -13.13 1.44 13.04
N SER A 63 -12.98 2.09 11.89
CA SER A 63 -14.10 2.37 10.97
C SER A 63 -13.79 1.85 9.57
N GLU A 64 -14.82 1.32 8.91
CA GLU A 64 -14.76 0.85 7.53
C GLU A 64 -15.64 1.74 6.65
N GLN A 65 -15.11 2.15 5.50
CA GLN A 65 -15.78 2.95 4.50
C GLN A 65 -15.66 2.25 3.14
N MET A 66 -16.80 1.92 2.53
CA MET A 66 -16.87 1.17 1.27
C MET A 66 -16.98 2.08 0.03
N ASP A 67 -17.06 3.39 0.23
CA ASP A 67 -17.14 4.37 -0.86
C ASP A 67 -15.82 5.14 -1.00
N ASP A 68 -15.62 5.78 -2.15
CA ASP A 68 -14.41 6.54 -2.48
C ASP A 68 -14.41 7.95 -1.85
N ARG A 69 -15.06 8.16 -0.69
CA ARG A 69 -15.10 9.47 0.01
C ARG A 69 -14.16 9.54 1.21
N TYR A 70 -13.25 8.57 1.37
CA TYR A 70 -12.25 8.60 2.42
C TYR A 70 -11.21 9.71 2.17
N HIS A 71 -10.71 10.36 3.22
CA HIS A 71 -9.66 11.37 3.10
C HIS A 71 -8.83 11.44 4.39
N SER A 72 -7.52 11.25 4.27
CA SER A 72 -6.61 11.14 5.42
C SER A 72 -5.82 12.41 5.76
N GLY A 73 -6.20 13.55 5.19
CA GLY A 73 -5.53 14.84 5.42
C GLY A 73 -4.11 14.86 4.83
N ASP A 74 -3.21 15.64 5.43
CA ASP A 74 -1.87 15.92 4.90
C ASP A 74 -0.95 14.69 4.80
N LEU A 75 -1.27 13.59 5.50
CA LEU A 75 -0.51 12.34 5.38
C LEU A 75 -1.00 11.43 4.25
N GLY A 76 -2.14 11.77 3.63
CA GLY A 76 -2.78 10.93 2.63
C GLY A 76 -1.88 10.65 1.42
N TRP A 77 -0.89 11.50 1.15
CA TRP A 77 -0.02 11.34 0.00
C TRP A 77 0.91 10.13 0.07
N HIS A 78 1.37 9.71 1.26
CA HIS A 78 2.37 8.65 1.38
C HIS A 78 1.77 7.30 1.01
N GLY A 79 0.65 6.93 1.64
CA GLY A 79 -0.07 5.71 1.29
C GLY A 79 -0.66 5.76 -0.11
N GLN A 80 -1.08 6.94 -0.57
CA GLN A 80 -1.55 7.06 -1.94
C GLN A 80 -0.41 6.85 -2.96
N MET A 81 0.78 7.40 -2.72
CA MET A 81 1.96 7.21 -3.57
C MET A 81 2.33 5.73 -3.68
N THR A 82 2.44 5.02 -2.54
CA THR A 82 2.79 3.58 -2.53
C THR A 82 1.73 2.76 -3.28
N THR A 83 0.45 3.08 -3.08
CA THR A 83 -0.68 2.43 -3.76
C THR A 83 -0.64 2.65 -5.28
N VAL A 84 -0.44 3.88 -5.77
CA VAL A 84 -0.46 4.16 -7.22
C VAL A 84 0.78 3.62 -7.95
N ILE A 85 1.95 3.60 -7.30
CA ILE A 85 3.15 2.96 -7.86
C ILE A 85 2.91 1.46 -8.06
N ALA A 86 2.22 0.82 -7.11
CA ALA A 86 1.89 -0.59 -7.21
C ALA A 86 0.75 -0.85 -8.19
N ALA A 87 -0.33 -0.08 -8.13
CA ALA A 87 -1.62 -0.46 -8.71
C ALA A 87 -2.35 0.66 -9.45
N GLY A 88 -1.77 1.84 -9.67
CA GLY A 88 -2.39 2.90 -10.49
C GLY A 88 -2.63 2.42 -11.93
N ASP A 89 -3.79 2.72 -12.51
CA ASP A 89 -4.08 2.34 -13.90
C ASP A 89 -3.39 3.22 -14.95
N GLY A 90 -2.76 4.31 -14.52
CA GLY A 90 -2.04 5.24 -15.37
C GLY A 90 -2.93 6.10 -16.26
N ARG A 91 -4.26 6.17 -16.03
CA ARG A 91 -5.18 6.91 -16.92
C ARG A 91 -4.82 8.40 -17.05
N LEU A 92 -4.19 9.01 -16.03
CA LEU A 92 -3.77 10.42 -16.08
C LEU A 92 -2.52 10.63 -16.95
N SER A 93 -1.90 9.55 -17.42
CA SER A 93 -0.70 9.56 -18.25
C SER A 93 -0.87 8.76 -19.55
N ASN A 94 -2.12 8.53 -20.00
CA ASN A 94 -2.44 7.68 -21.15
C ASN A 94 -1.83 6.26 -21.02
N GLY A 95 -1.74 5.74 -19.78
CA GLY A 95 -1.20 4.43 -19.46
C GLY A 95 0.33 4.34 -19.40
N LYS A 96 1.06 5.45 -19.56
CA LYS A 96 2.53 5.47 -19.52
C LYS A 96 3.07 5.16 -18.13
N TYR A 97 2.56 5.80 -17.08
CA TYR A 97 3.03 5.62 -15.70
C TYR A 97 2.07 4.75 -14.88
N ARG A 98 1.59 3.65 -15.46
CA ARG A 98 0.77 2.67 -14.72
C ARG A 98 1.62 1.91 -13.71
N GLY A 99 0.99 1.48 -12.61
CA GLY A 99 1.59 0.56 -11.65
C GLY A 99 1.73 -0.86 -12.19
N ILE A 100 2.59 -1.64 -11.54
CA ILE A 100 2.88 -3.04 -11.93
C ILE A 100 1.59 -3.88 -11.93
N ALA A 101 0.81 -3.80 -10.86
CA ALA A 101 -0.47 -4.47 -10.66
C ALA A 101 -1.66 -3.53 -10.96
N SER A 102 -1.62 -2.86 -12.11
CA SER A 102 -2.62 -1.85 -12.54
C SER A 102 -4.09 -2.31 -12.58
N GLY A 103 -4.35 -3.62 -12.53
CA GLY A 103 -5.67 -4.24 -12.52
C GLY A 103 -6.07 -4.86 -11.17
N ALA A 104 -5.23 -4.77 -10.14
CA ALA A 104 -5.51 -5.28 -8.81
C ALA A 104 -6.59 -4.46 -8.09
N GLU A 105 -7.27 -5.10 -7.15
CA GLU A 105 -8.22 -4.45 -6.25
C GLU A 105 -7.56 -4.17 -4.90
N LEU A 106 -8.10 -3.22 -4.15
CA LEU A 106 -7.37 -2.57 -3.08
C LEU A 106 -8.14 -2.58 -1.76
N VAL A 107 -7.43 -2.84 -0.67
CA VAL A 107 -7.85 -2.62 0.71
C VAL A 107 -6.90 -1.58 1.30
N LEU A 108 -7.42 -0.43 1.71
CA LEU A 108 -6.60 0.68 2.21
C LEU A 108 -6.77 0.76 3.73
N ILE A 109 -5.68 0.70 4.49
CA ILE A 109 -5.71 0.66 5.96
C ILE A 109 -4.85 1.81 6.49
N ARG A 110 -5.51 2.87 6.93
CA ARG A 110 -4.89 4.04 7.53
C ARG A 110 -4.53 3.75 8.98
N VAL A 111 -3.27 3.99 9.33
CA VAL A 111 -2.75 3.91 10.70
C VAL A 111 -2.12 5.22 11.20
N GLY A 112 -2.03 6.25 10.34
CA GLY A 112 -1.56 7.57 10.71
C GLY A 112 -2.65 8.42 11.35
N THR A 113 -2.38 8.94 12.54
CA THR A 113 -3.27 9.82 13.29
C THR A 113 -3.50 11.15 12.55
N PRO A 114 -4.58 11.89 12.85
CA PRO A 114 -4.82 13.23 12.30
C PRO A 114 -3.70 14.25 12.53
N ARG A 115 -2.77 13.97 13.47
CA ARG A 115 -1.64 14.85 13.82
C ARG A 115 -0.35 14.51 13.08
N GLY A 116 -0.36 13.62 12.11
CA GLY A 116 0.87 13.27 11.39
C GLY A 116 1.64 12.08 11.97
N GLN A 117 1.19 11.52 13.11
CA GLN A 117 1.95 10.49 13.82
C GLN A 117 1.45 9.10 13.46
N VAL A 118 2.36 8.17 13.18
CA VAL A 118 2.07 6.74 13.09
C VAL A 118 2.62 6.09 14.35
N LYS A 119 1.75 5.46 15.14
CA LYS A 119 2.15 4.81 16.38
C LYS A 119 2.05 3.31 16.25
N GLU A 120 2.94 2.59 16.92
CA GLU A 120 2.94 1.13 16.91
C GLU A 120 1.58 0.50 17.30
N PRO A 121 0.83 1.01 18.30
CA PRO A 121 -0.51 0.48 18.60
C PRO A 121 -1.51 0.62 17.46
N ASP A 122 -1.36 1.63 16.60
CA ASP A 122 -2.24 1.87 15.46
C ASP A 122 -1.86 0.95 14.28
N ILE A 123 -0.55 0.74 14.07
CA ILE A 123 -0.05 -0.29 13.14
C ILE A 123 -0.58 -1.67 13.55
N LEU A 124 -0.45 -2.02 14.82
CA LEU A 124 -0.92 -3.30 15.35
C LEU A 124 -2.44 -3.45 15.19
N ARG A 125 -3.20 -2.38 15.45
CA ARG A 125 -4.66 -2.37 15.25
C ARG A 125 -5.04 -2.62 13.78
N GLY A 126 -4.35 -1.97 12.84
CA GLY A 126 -4.54 -2.20 11.41
C GLY A 126 -4.21 -3.63 10.98
N LEU A 127 -3.10 -4.19 11.49
CA LEU A 127 -2.71 -5.58 11.25
C LEU A 127 -3.70 -6.59 11.82
N HIS A 128 -4.20 -6.38 13.04
CA HIS A 128 -5.19 -7.25 13.66
C HIS A 128 -6.50 -7.25 12.86
N TRP A 129 -6.95 -6.08 12.42
CA TRP A 129 -8.10 -6.00 11.54
C TRP A 129 -7.88 -6.79 10.24
N LEU A 130 -6.69 -6.67 9.64
CA LEU A 130 -6.37 -7.39 8.41
C LEU A 130 -6.32 -8.90 8.64
N VAL A 131 -5.75 -9.39 9.75
CA VAL A 131 -5.77 -10.81 10.11
C VAL A 131 -7.19 -11.36 10.11
N GLU A 132 -8.14 -10.64 10.71
CA GLU A 132 -9.54 -11.07 10.75
C GLU A 132 -10.26 -10.90 9.40
N ALA A 133 -9.94 -9.85 8.64
CA ALA A 133 -10.68 -9.45 7.45
C ALA A 133 -10.09 -9.97 6.13
N HIS A 134 -8.86 -10.48 6.08
CA HIS A 134 -8.17 -10.80 4.82
C HIS A 134 -8.98 -11.78 3.96
N ARG A 135 -9.61 -12.80 4.58
CA ARG A 135 -10.47 -13.77 3.85
C ARG A 135 -11.76 -13.14 3.31
N ARG A 136 -12.35 -12.20 4.05
CA ARG A 136 -13.58 -11.48 3.63
C ARG A 136 -13.36 -10.70 2.33
N PHE A 137 -12.14 -10.19 2.13
CA PHE A 137 -11.77 -9.40 0.96
C PHE A 137 -10.82 -10.12 0.00
N ASP A 138 -10.55 -11.41 0.22
CA ASP A 138 -9.57 -12.21 -0.54
C ASP A 138 -8.20 -11.51 -0.71
N VAL A 139 -7.70 -10.88 0.35
CA VAL A 139 -6.39 -10.21 0.33
C VAL A 139 -5.28 -11.26 0.18
N ARG A 140 -4.46 -11.10 -0.86
CA ARG A 140 -3.36 -12.02 -1.18
C ARG A 140 -1.98 -11.42 -0.94
N VAL A 141 -1.88 -10.09 -0.94
CA VAL A 141 -0.64 -9.35 -0.71
C VAL A 141 -0.93 -8.21 0.25
N VAL A 142 -0.05 -7.94 1.20
CA VAL A 142 -0.07 -6.71 2.01
C VAL A 142 1.26 -5.98 1.88
N ASN A 143 1.19 -4.68 1.61
CA ASN A 143 2.31 -3.76 1.68
C ASN A 143 2.21 -2.94 2.98
N ILE A 144 3.28 -2.98 3.77
CA ILE A 144 3.43 -2.25 5.03
C ILE A 144 4.54 -1.22 4.83
N SER A 145 4.15 0.03 4.55
CA SER A 145 5.10 1.14 4.34
C SER A 145 5.06 2.11 5.52
N VAL A 146 5.11 1.56 6.72
CA VAL A 146 5.19 2.27 7.99
C VAL A 146 6.12 1.52 8.92
N GLY A 147 6.80 2.24 9.82
CA GLY A 147 7.66 1.69 10.86
C GLY A 147 7.26 2.24 12.22
N GLY A 148 7.55 1.46 13.27
CA GLY A 148 7.52 1.97 14.64
C GLY A 148 8.80 2.75 14.96
N ASP A 149 8.75 3.57 16.01
CA ASP A 149 9.88 4.43 16.42
C ASP A 149 11.08 3.64 16.97
N PHE A 150 10.91 2.34 17.28
CA PHE A 150 11.92 1.53 17.94
C PHE A 150 12.15 0.20 17.20
N VAL A 151 13.43 -0.19 17.11
CA VAL A 151 13.81 -1.51 16.65
C VAL A 151 13.55 -2.50 17.78
N SER A 152 12.74 -3.52 17.51
CA SER A 152 12.60 -4.67 18.40
C SER A 152 13.43 -5.84 17.90
N THR A 153 14.00 -6.60 18.84
CA THR A 153 14.58 -7.93 18.57
C THR A 153 13.78 -9.04 19.25
N ASP A 154 12.66 -8.67 19.88
CA ASP A 154 11.78 -9.60 20.58
C ASP A 154 11.06 -10.51 19.56
N PRO A 155 11.32 -11.84 19.53
CA PRO A 155 10.65 -12.74 18.62
C PRO A 155 9.13 -12.81 18.87
N ASP A 156 8.68 -12.46 20.07
CA ASP A 156 7.28 -12.48 20.49
C ASP A 156 6.59 -11.12 20.30
N HIS A 157 7.25 -10.18 19.62
CA HIS A 157 6.67 -8.88 19.32
C HIS A 157 5.30 -9.01 18.62
N PRO A 158 4.25 -8.31 19.07
CA PRO A 158 2.89 -8.49 18.54
C PRO A 158 2.77 -8.28 17.03
N ILE A 159 3.51 -7.32 16.46
CA ILE A 159 3.57 -7.11 15.01
C ILE A 159 4.12 -8.36 14.29
N TYR A 160 5.18 -8.98 14.83
CA TYR A 160 5.76 -10.18 14.22
C TYR A 160 4.77 -11.35 14.29
N ALA A 161 4.03 -11.49 15.39
CA ALA A 161 2.98 -12.48 15.51
C ALA A 161 1.88 -12.29 14.45
N ALA A 162 1.41 -11.05 14.23
CA ALA A 162 0.41 -10.75 13.20
C ALA A 162 0.94 -11.02 11.78
N VAL A 163 2.18 -10.63 11.47
CA VAL A 163 2.84 -10.91 10.18
C VAL A 163 3.00 -12.41 9.94
N ARG A 164 3.46 -13.16 10.95
CA ARG A 164 3.55 -14.63 10.88
C ARG A 164 2.20 -15.26 10.63
N ARG A 165 1.14 -14.75 11.27
CA ARG A 165 -0.22 -15.25 11.09
C ARG A 165 -0.70 -15.06 9.65
N LEU A 166 -0.59 -13.85 9.10
CA LEU A 166 -0.95 -13.55 7.71
C LEU A 166 -0.17 -14.43 6.71
N THR A 167 1.14 -14.58 6.93
CA THR A 167 1.99 -15.42 6.08
C THR A 167 1.57 -16.89 6.13
N ALA A 168 1.30 -17.42 7.33
CA ALA A 168 0.82 -18.79 7.52
C ALA A 168 -0.56 -19.03 6.88
N GLU A 169 -1.37 -17.98 6.72
CA GLU A 169 -2.67 -18.02 6.05
C GLU A 169 -2.58 -17.74 4.53
N GLY A 170 -1.37 -17.65 3.97
CA GLY A 170 -1.14 -17.55 2.53
C GLY A 170 -1.15 -16.12 1.97
N VAL A 171 -1.05 -15.11 2.82
CA VAL A 171 -0.89 -13.71 2.43
C VAL A 171 0.60 -13.38 2.31
N THR A 172 1.03 -12.87 1.15
CA THR A 172 2.40 -12.36 0.98
C THR A 172 2.52 -11.02 1.70
N VAL A 173 3.42 -10.94 2.68
CA VAL A 173 3.71 -9.71 3.42
C VAL A 173 4.98 -9.05 2.88
N VAL A 174 4.87 -7.79 2.49
CA VAL A 174 6.00 -6.94 2.06
C VAL A 174 6.07 -5.74 3.01
N ALA A 175 7.26 -5.47 3.53
CA ALA A 175 7.50 -4.33 4.42
C ALA A 175 8.72 -3.54 3.95
N ALA A 176 8.71 -2.23 4.18
CA ALA A 176 9.90 -1.40 4.00
C ALA A 176 10.98 -1.82 5.01
N ALA A 177 12.25 -1.84 4.59
CA ALA A 177 13.35 -2.29 5.45
C ALA A 177 13.59 -1.38 6.66
N GLY A 178 13.30 -0.08 6.53
CA GLY A 178 13.64 0.93 7.54
C GLY A 178 15.07 1.42 7.37
#